data_AF-A0A379EZR2-F1
#
_entry.id   AF-A0A379EZR2-F1
#
_cell.length_a   1.000
_cell.length_b   1.000
_cell.length_c   1.000
_cell.angle_alpha   90.00
_cell.angle_beta   90.00
_cell.angle_gamma   90.00
#
_symmetry.space_group_name_H-M   'P 1'
#
loop_
_entity.id
_entity.type
_entity.pdbx_description
1 polymer ?
#
loop_
_entity_poly.entity_id
_entity_poly.type
_entity_poly.pdbx_seq_one_letter_code
_entity_poly.pdbx_strand_id
1 'polypeptide(L)'
;MSYGCPVLSNDCPGGINEIIIPNFNGLIYSKNNFNEMLDLILKIDFDRNQISEDIIKRYDANLLLSKYDEIIDNDSNINFNHNK
;
A
#
# COMPACT_ATOMS: atom_id res chain seq x y z
N MET A 1 5.59 -0.10 -6.91
CA MET A 1 5.75 -1.51 -6.48
C MET A 1 4.96 -2.51 -7.33
N SER A 2 3.99 -2.10 -8.16
CA SER A 2 3.23 -3.03 -9.02
C SER A 2 4.08 -3.84 -10.00
N TYR A 3 5.30 -3.37 -10.34
CA TYR A 3 6.29 -4.14 -11.13
C TYR A 3 7.24 -4.99 -10.26
N GLY A 4 6.93 -5.17 -8.97
CA GLY A 4 7.68 -5.98 -8.02
C GLY A 4 9.02 -5.39 -7.56
N CYS A 5 9.24 -4.09 -7.76
CA CYS A 5 10.42 -3.39 -7.26
C CYS A 5 10.23 -3.04 -5.78
N PRO A 6 11.14 -3.46 -4.86
CA PRO A 6 11.08 -3.10 -3.46
C PRO A 6 11.36 -1.60 -3.25
N VAL A 7 10.87 -1.03 -2.15
CA VAL A 7 10.99 0.41 -1.87
C VAL A 7 11.74 0.66 -0.57
N LEU A 8 12.69 1.59 -0.61
CA LEU A 8 13.25 2.23 0.58
C LEU A 8 12.57 3.58 0.77
N SER A 9 11.80 3.76 1.84
CA SER A 9 11.04 4.98 2.09
C SER A 9 11.40 5.61 3.44
N ASN A 10 11.31 6.93 3.54
CA ASN A 10 11.48 7.59 4.83
C ASN A 10 10.28 7.34 5.74
N ASP A 11 10.53 7.32 7.05
CA ASP A 11 9.52 7.23 8.09
C ASP A 11 8.76 8.55 8.18
N CYS A 12 7.66 8.64 7.41
CA CYS A 12 6.66 9.69 7.54
C CYS A 12 5.35 9.08 8.06
N PRO A 13 4.66 9.78 8.97
CA PRO A 13 3.35 9.35 9.44
C PRO A 13 2.34 9.30 8.28
N GLY A 14 1.49 8.29 8.29
CA GLY A 14 0.44 8.07 7.29
C GLY A 14 0.71 6.87 6.37
N GLY A 15 0.34 7.02 5.10
CA GLY A 15 0.18 5.89 4.17
C GLY A 15 1.44 5.07 3.88
N ILE A 16 2.65 5.59 4.07
CA ILE A 16 3.89 4.82 3.87
C ILE A 16 3.92 3.60 4.81
N ASN A 17 3.51 3.78 6.06
CA ASN A 17 3.46 2.71 7.06
C ASN A 17 2.35 1.67 6.80
N GLU A 18 1.36 2.01 5.97
CA GLU A 18 0.31 1.09 5.53
C GLU A 18 0.73 0.31 4.29
N ILE A 19 1.52 0.94 3.41
CA ILE A 19 1.92 0.35 2.13
C ILE A 19 3.14 -0.56 2.30
N ILE A 20 4.17 -0.11 3.02
CA ILE A 20 5.43 -0.85 3.18
C ILE A 20 5.33 -1.84 4.34
N ILE A 21 5.63 -3.10 4.03
CA ILE A 21 5.78 -4.19 4.97
C ILE A 21 7.29 -4.50 5.04
N PRO A 22 7.96 -4.18 6.17
CA PRO A 22 9.41 -4.35 6.31
C PRO A 22 9.85 -5.80 6.02
N ASN A 23 10.93 -5.94 5.25
CA ASN A 23 11.52 -7.22 4.81
C ASN A 23 10.63 -8.05 3.85
N PHE A 24 9.52 -7.48 3.37
CA PHE A 24 8.67 -8.13 2.37
C PHE A 24 8.63 -7.36 1.05
N ASN A 25 8.23 -6.09 1.09
CA ASN A 25 8.14 -5.24 -0.12
C ASN A 25 9.01 -3.99 -0.05
N GLY A 26 9.78 -3.84 1.02
CA GLY A 26 10.63 -2.68 1.23
C GLY A 26 11.16 -2.55 2.65
N LEU A 27 11.76 -1.40 2.92
CA LEU A 27 12.24 -0.98 4.22
C LEU A 27 11.89 0.48 4.47
N ILE A 28 11.81 0.84 5.75
CA ILE A 28 11.55 2.21 6.19
C ILE A 28 12.80 2.71 6.93
N TYR A 29 13.26 3.91 6.58
CA TYR A 29 14.40 4.56 7.23
C TYR A 29 13.99 5.84 7.97
N SER A 30 14.65 6.09 9.09
CA SER A 30 14.64 7.38 9.79
C SER A 30 15.81 8.25 9.33
N LYS A 31 15.79 9.53 9.70
CA LYS A 31 16.85 10.51 9.35
C LYS A 31 18.28 10.01 9.65
N ASN A 32 18.46 9.19 10.67
CA ASN A 32 19.77 8.80 11.18
C ASN A 32 20.29 7.45 10.68
N ASN A 33 19.48 6.66 9.97
CA ASN A 33 19.88 5.30 9.54
C ASN A 33 19.71 5.05 8.03
N PHE A 34 19.61 6.10 7.22
CA PHE A 34 19.44 5.96 5.75
C PHE A 34 20.51 5.06 5.11
N ASN A 35 21.79 5.30 5.41
CA ASN A 35 22.89 4.52 4.82
C ASN A 35 22.83 3.04 5.22
N GLU A 36 22.51 2.76 6.49
CA GLU A 36 22.37 1.39 7.00
C GLU A 36 21.21 0.66 6.29
N MET A 37 20.07 1.33 6.14
CA MET A 37 18.90 0.76 5.47
C MET A 37 19.11 0.61 3.96
N LEU A 38 19.88 1.51 3.34
CA LEU A 38 20.30 1.39 1.94
C LEU A 38 21.19 0.16 1.73
N ASP A 39 22.18 -0.05 2.61
CA ASP A 39 23.02 -1.24 2.55
C ASP A 39 22.21 -2.52 2.80
N LEU A 40 21.20 -2.46 3.67
CA LEU A 40 20.32 -3.59 3.96
C LEU A 40 19.40 -3.92 2.79
N ILE A 41 18.73 -2.93 2.18
CA ILE A 41 17.79 -3.18 1.07
C ILE A 41 18.49 -3.76 -0.15
N LEU A 42 19.77 -3.44 -0.38
CA LEU A 42 20.57 -4.00 -1.47
C LEU A 42 20.99 -5.47 -1.24
N LYS A 43 20.91 -5.97 0.00
CA LYS A 43 21.33 -7.34 0.38
C LYS A 43 20.16 -8.32 0.49
N ILE A 44 18.94 -7.82 0.67
CA ILE A 44 17.75 -8.66 0.78
C ILE A 44 17.37 -9.16 -0.61
N ASP A 45 17.14 -10.47 -0.72
CA ASP A 45 16.56 -11.08 -1.92
C ASP A 45 15.04 -10.97 -1.86
N PHE A 46 14.51 -9.98 -2.58
CA PHE A 46 13.08 -9.71 -2.64
C PHE A 46 12.40 -10.52 -3.74
N ASP A 47 11.31 -11.21 -3.40
CA ASP A 47 10.49 -11.89 -4.40
C ASP A 47 9.64 -10.86 -5.17
N ARG A 48 10.08 -10.55 -6.39
CA ARG A 48 9.41 -9.62 -7.30
C ARG A 48 7.95 -9.97 -7.54
N ASN A 49 7.63 -11.25 -7.70
CA ASN A 49 6.28 -11.68 -8.03
C ASN A 49 5.37 -11.49 -6.82
N GLN A 50 5.82 -11.88 -5.63
CA GLN A 50 5.06 -11.68 -4.39
C GLN A 50 4.80 -10.20 -4.10
N ILE A 51 5.78 -9.32 -4.33
CA ILE A 51 5.61 -7.87 -4.18
C ILE A 51 4.55 -7.33 -5.14
N SER A 52 4.62 -7.75 -6.41
CA SER A 52 3.66 -7.32 -7.44
C SER A 52 2.24 -7.79 -7.08
N GLU A 53 2.09 -9.06 -6.74
CA GLU A 53 0.82 -9.69 -6.37
C GLU A 53 0.19 -9.03 -5.14
N ASP A 54 0.96 -8.77 -4.08
CA ASP A 54 0.48 -8.08 -2.89
C ASP A 54 -0.06 -6.68 -3.20
N ILE A 55 0.68 -5.91 -4.00
CA ILE A 55 0.31 -4.53 -4.31
C ILE A 55 -0.93 -4.47 -5.20
N ILE A 56 -1.03 -5.35 -6.18
CA ILE A 56 -2.24 -5.48 -7.00
C ILE A 56 -3.41 -5.89 -6.11
N LYS A 57 -3.24 -6.88 -5.23
CA LYS A 57 -4.30 -7.32 -4.33
C LYS A 57 -4.83 -6.22 -3.40
N ARG A 58 -3.99 -5.31 -2.93
CA ARG A 58 -4.39 -4.27 -1.96
C ARG A 58 -4.84 -2.96 -2.62
N TYR A 59 -4.29 -2.63 -3.79
CA TYR A 59 -4.40 -1.31 -4.41
C TYR A 59 -4.78 -1.37 -5.90
N ASP A 60 -5.34 -2.48 -6.38
CA ASP A 60 -5.91 -2.54 -7.73
C ASP A 60 -7.01 -1.48 -7.92
N ALA A 61 -7.00 -0.84 -9.09
CA ALA A 61 -7.93 0.24 -9.38
C ALA A 61 -9.39 -0.23 -9.40
N ASN A 62 -9.67 -1.43 -9.90
CA ASN A 62 -11.03 -1.95 -9.94
C ASN A 62 -11.53 -2.29 -8.54
N LEU A 63 -10.64 -2.82 -7.68
CA LEU A 63 -10.95 -3.05 -6.27
C LEU A 63 -11.27 -1.74 -5.53
N LEU A 64 -10.53 -0.67 -5.80
CA LEU A 64 -10.79 0.62 -5.18
C LEU A 64 -12.08 1.25 -5.71
N LEU A 65 -12.32 1.20 -7.01
CA LEU A 65 -13.55 1.67 -7.64
C LEU A 65 -14.78 0.96 -7.09
N SER A 66 -14.74 -0.37 -6.93
CA SER A 66 -15.87 -1.12 -6.38
C SER A 66 -16.22 -0.69 -4.96
N LYS A 67 -15.22 -0.36 -4.14
CA LYS A 67 -15.44 0.17 -2.78
C LYS A 67 -16.08 1.55 -2.81
N TYR A 68 -15.72 2.41 -3.76
CA TYR A 68 -16.39 3.71 -3.93
C TYR A 68 -17.84 3.52 -4.38
N ASP A 69 -18.08 2.64 -5.35
CA ASP A 69 -19.43 2.33 -5.83
C ASP A 69 -20.32 1.79 -4.69
N GLU A 70 -19.81 0.87 -3.87
CA GLU A 70 -20.51 0.37 -2.68
C GLU A 70 -20.89 1.50 -1.71
N ILE A 71 -20.01 2.47 -1.47
CA ILE A 71 -20.31 3.61 -0.59
C ILE A 71 -21.39 4.51 -1.21
N ILE A 72 -21.27 4.83 -2.50
CA ILE A 72 -22.21 5.69 -3.23
C ILE A 72 -23.61 5.06 -3.26
N ASP A 73 -23.69 3.76 -3.51
CA ASP A 73 -24.95 3.02 -3.54
C ASP A 73 -25.58 2.95 -2.15
N ASN A 74 -24.79 2.71 -1.11
CA ASN A 74 -25.28 2.69 0.27
C ASN A 74 -25.82 4.05 0.71
N ASP A 75 -25.11 5.15 0.43
CA ASP A 75 -25.58 6.51 0.72
C ASP A 75 -26.85 6.86 -0.07
N SER A 76 -26.92 6.43 -1.33
CA SER A 76 -28.13 6.62 -2.15
C SER A 76 -29.34 5.91 -1.53
N ASN A 77 -29.16 4.67 -1.05
CA ASN A 77 -30.22 3.90 -0.39
C ASN A 77 -30.65 4.46 0.98
N ILE A 78 -29.74 5.09 1.73
CA ILE A 78 -30.06 5.75 3.00
C ILE A 78 -30.96 6.98 2.77
N ASN A 79 -30.70 7.77 1.73
CA ASN A 79 -31.46 8.98 1.42
C ASN A 79 -32.90 8.72 0.95
N PHE A 80 -33.20 7.54 0.40
CA PHE A 80 -34.59 7.15 0.05
C PHE A 80 -35.42 6.67 1.24
N ASN A 81 -34.80 6.12 2.28
CA ASN A 81 -35.51 5.58 3.45
C ASN A 81 -35.84 6.65 4.52
N HIS A 82 -35.23 7.83 4.46
CA HIS A 82 -35.52 8.95 5.37
C HIS A 82 -36.67 9.86 4.89
N ASN A 83 -37.19 9.64 3.68
CA ASN A 83 -38.29 10.41 3.08
C ASN A 83 -39.62 9.63 2.99
N LYS A 84 -39.81 8.60 3.83
CA LYS A 84 -41.06 7.85 3.96
C LYS A 84 -41.64 7.95 5.37
#